data_AF-A0A2T9WV11-F1
#
_entry.id   AF-A0A2T9WV11-F1
#
_cell.length_a   1.000
_cell.length_b   1.000
_cell.length_c   1.000
_cell.angle_alpha   90.00
_cell.angle_beta   90.00
_cell.angle_gamma   90.00
#
_symmetry.space_group_name_H-M   'P 1'
#
loop_
_entity.id
_entity.type
_entity.pdbx_description
1 polymer ?
#
loop_
_entity_poly.entity_id
_entity_poly.type
_entity_poly.pdbx_seq_one_letter_code
_entity_poly.pdbx_strand_id
1 'polypeptide(L)'
;MALKERNILLVYILSFITLGIYYLYWLYKTKNELNELGANIPSFILYFIPIVNIYWLYRYTEGWAHVTKKDNAILYFILFLLVGIIKPYLVQRDLNEIARNYGKQQMMRQGMPQ
;
A
#
# COMPACT_ATOMS: atom_id res chain seq x y z
N MET A 1 5.75 0.62 -12.60
CA MET A 1 4.43 0.72 -13.27
C MET A 1 3.83 2.09 -12.91
N ALA A 2 2.90 2.65 -13.68
CA ALA A 2 2.23 3.89 -13.26
C ALA A 2 1.41 3.62 -11.99
N LEU A 3 1.70 4.36 -10.91
CA LEU A 3 0.86 4.43 -9.71
C LEU A 3 -0.58 4.74 -10.14
N LYS A 4 -1.50 3.81 -9.87
CA LYS A 4 -2.90 3.95 -10.28
C LYS A 4 -3.76 4.29 -9.08
N GLU A 5 -4.55 5.35 -9.19
CA GLU A 5 -5.59 5.64 -8.23
C GLU A 5 -6.63 4.53 -8.20
N ARG A 6 -6.99 4.08 -6.99
CA ARG A 6 -8.03 3.05 -6.80
C ARG A 6 -9.07 3.52 -5.80
N ASN A 7 -10.32 3.16 -6.05
CA ASN A 7 -11.39 3.39 -5.11
C ASN A 7 -11.24 2.49 -3.88
N ILE A 8 -11.12 3.10 -2.71
CA ILE A 8 -10.94 2.42 -1.42
C ILE A 8 -12.15 1.53 -1.09
N LEU A 9 -13.37 1.98 -1.37
CA LEU A 9 -14.59 1.21 -1.12
C LEU A 9 -14.63 -0.07 -1.95
N LEU A 10 -14.14 0.00 -3.19
CA LEU A 10 -14.06 -1.16 -4.06
C LEU A 10 -13.12 -2.23 -3.47
N VAL A 11 -12.05 -1.82 -2.78
CA VAL A 11 -11.16 -2.75 -2.10
C VAL A 11 -11.89 -3.54 -1.04
N TYR A 12 -12.71 -2.88 -0.21
CA TYR A 12 -13.50 -3.55 0.83
C TYR A 12 -14.61 -4.42 0.25
N ILE A 13 -15.39 -3.90 -0.71
CA ILE A 13 -16.51 -4.63 -1.33
C ILE A 13 -16.01 -5.89 -2.03
N LEU A 14 -14.97 -5.78 -2.86
CA LEU A 14 -14.42 -6.94 -3.56
C LEU A 14 -13.77 -7.91 -2.59
N SER A 15 -13.10 -7.44 -1.53
CA SER A 15 -12.58 -8.33 -0.48
C SER A 15 -13.69 -9.12 0.19
N PHE A 16 -14.86 -8.51 0.43
CA PHE A 16 -16.01 -9.20 0.99
C PHE A 16 -16.63 -10.21 0.01
N ILE A 17 -16.92 -9.78 -1.22
CA ILE A 17 -17.55 -10.62 -2.26
C ILE A 17 -16.66 -11.83 -2.61
N THR A 18 -15.35 -11.65 -2.62
CA THR A 18 -14.38 -12.71 -2.97
C THR A 18 -13.86 -13.47 -1.75
N LEU A 19 -14.48 -13.31 -0.57
CA LEU A 19 -14.09 -14.01 0.67
C LEU A 19 -12.60 -13.83 1.03
N GLY A 20 -12.07 -12.61 0.83
CA GLY A 20 -10.69 -12.24 1.14
C GLY A 20 -9.69 -12.48 0.01
N ILE A 21 -10.05 -13.15 -1.09
CA ILE A 21 -9.12 -13.39 -2.20
C ILE A 21 -8.65 -12.06 -2.82
N TYR A 22 -9.57 -11.13 -3.05
CA TYR A 22 -9.22 -9.81 -3.56
C TYR A 22 -8.32 -9.03 -2.61
N TYR A 23 -8.47 -9.21 -1.29
CA TYR A 23 -7.59 -8.57 -0.31
C TYR A 23 -6.14 -9.06 -0.47
N LEU A 24 -5.93 -10.36 -0.73
CA LEU A 24 -4.60 -10.93 -1.00
C LEU A 24 -4.01 -10.38 -2.29
N TYR A 25 -4.81 -10.30 -3.36
CA TYR A 25 -4.41 -9.68 -4.62
C TYR A 25 -4.00 -8.21 -4.42
N TRP A 26 -4.84 -7.44 -3.71
CA TRP A 26 -4.58 -6.04 -3.40
C TRP A 26 -3.27 -5.89 -2.61
N LEU A 27 -3.05 -6.75 -1.62
CA LEU A 27 -1.86 -6.74 -0.77
C LEU A 27 -0.58 -7.04 -1.55
N TYR A 28 -0.62 -8.02 -2.45
CA TYR A 28 0.46 -8.29 -3.39
C TYR A 28 0.75 -7.09 -4.30
N LYS A 29 -0.32 -6.46 -4.80
CA LYS A 29 -0.21 -5.34 -5.74
C LYS A 29 0.37 -4.09 -5.08
N THR A 30 -0.12 -3.70 -3.91
CA THR A 30 0.40 -2.55 -3.16
C THR A 30 1.82 -2.77 -2.68
N LYS A 31 2.19 -4.00 -2.28
CA LYS A 31 3.58 -4.35 -1.97
C LYS A 31 4.52 -4.06 -3.15
N ASN A 32 4.11 -4.41 -4.37
CA ASN A 32 4.91 -4.11 -5.56
C ASN A 32 5.03 -2.61 -5.81
N GLU A 33 3.93 -1.85 -5.71
CA GLU A 33 3.95 -0.39 -5.87
C GLU A 33 4.81 0.31 -4.82
N LEU A 34 4.75 -0.14 -3.57
CA LEU A 34 5.62 0.38 -2.52
C LEU A 34 7.10 0.10 -2.82
N ASN A 35 7.45 -1.08 -3.31
CA ASN A 35 8.82 -1.39 -3.73
C ASN A 35 9.26 -0.54 -4.93
N GLU A 36 8.36 -0.29 -5.89
CA GLU A 36 8.63 0.63 -7.01
C GLU A 36 8.87 2.08 -6.52
N LEU A 37 8.31 2.45 -5.37
CA LEU A 37 8.52 3.74 -4.71
C LEU A 37 9.74 3.77 -3.77
N GLY A 38 10.55 2.72 -3.77
CA GLY A 38 11.78 2.64 -2.98
C GLY A 38 11.65 1.93 -1.63
N ALA A 39 10.55 1.24 -1.36
CA ALA A 39 10.49 0.32 -0.23
C ALA A 39 11.26 -0.99 -0.49
N ASN A 40 11.63 -1.69 0.58
CA ASN A 40 12.26 -3.01 0.50
C ASN A 40 11.43 -4.06 1.26
N ILE A 41 10.26 -4.37 0.69
CA ILE A 41 9.32 -5.37 1.22
C ILE A 41 9.63 -6.74 0.58
N PRO A 42 9.88 -7.79 1.39
CA PRO A 42 10.22 -9.12 0.90
C PRO A 42 9.04 -9.80 0.18
N SER A 43 9.31 -10.97 -0.41
CA SER A 43 8.34 -11.72 -1.22
C SER A 43 7.02 -11.97 -0.49
N PHE A 44 5.91 -11.80 -1.20
CA PHE A 44 4.54 -11.98 -0.69
C PHE A 44 4.27 -13.40 -0.17
N ILE A 45 5.02 -14.40 -0.66
CA ILE A 45 4.89 -15.80 -0.21
C ILE A 45 5.07 -15.94 1.31
N LEU A 46 5.90 -15.10 1.93
CA LEU A 46 6.17 -15.11 3.37
C LEU A 46 4.91 -14.77 4.20
N TYR A 47 3.91 -14.12 3.61
CA TYR A 47 2.63 -13.83 4.27
C TYR A 47 1.83 -15.10 4.62
N PHE A 48 2.03 -16.20 3.90
CA PHE A 48 1.29 -17.45 4.13
C PHE A 48 1.95 -18.36 5.18
N ILE A 49 3.19 -18.06 5.58
CA ILE A 49 3.92 -18.86 6.56
C ILE A 49 3.55 -18.36 7.97
N PRO A 50 3.02 -19.22 8.86
CA PRO A 50 2.70 -18.82 10.24
C PRO A 50 3.93 -18.24 10.95
N ILE A 51 3.71 -17.25 11.83
CA ILE A 51 4.75 -16.47 12.55
C ILE A 51 5.54 -15.54 11.63
N VAL A 52 6.01 -16.03 10.49
CA VAL A 52 6.72 -15.23 9.47
C VAL A 52 5.79 -14.18 8.84
N ASN A 53 4.48 -14.45 8.81
CA ASN A 53 3.47 -13.48 8.39
C ASN A 53 3.50 -12.18 9.24
N ILE A 54 3.84 -12.26 10.53
CA ILE A 54 4.00 -11.10 11.41
C ILE A 54 5.23 -10.28 11.00
N TYR A 55 6.36 -10.95 10.77
CA TYR A 55 7.56 -10.30 10.24
C TYR A 55 7.28 -9.64 8.88
N TRP A 56 6.59 -10.34 7.98
CA TRP A 56 6.23 -9.80 6.69
C TRP A 56 5.33 -8.56 6.81
N LEU A 57 4.36 -8.58 7.72
CA LEU A 57 3.49 -7.43 8.02
C LEU A 57 4.30 -6.24 8.55
N TYR A 58 5.28 -6.48 9.43
CA TYR A 58 6.18 -5.44 9.91
C TYR A 58 6.96 -4.80 8.74
N ARG A 59 7.61 -5.61 7.89
CA ARG A 59 8.35 -5.11 6.72
C ARG A 59 7.46 -4.36 5.73
N TYR A 60 6.23 -4.83 5.53
CA TYR A 60 5.24 -4.13 4.71
C TYR A 60 4.91 -2.76 5.30
N THR A 61 4.70 -2.69 6.61
CA THR A 61 4.36 -1.44 7.31
C THR A 61 5.52 -0.45 7.33
N GLU A 62 6.74 -0.94 7.56
CA GLU A 62 7.98 -0.18 7.46
C GLU A 62 8.17 0.40 6.06
N GLY A 63 7.97 -0.41 5.02
CA GLY A 63 8.06 0.04 3.62
C GLY A 63 7.02 1.11 3.27
N TRP A 64 5.77 0.92 3.71
CA TRP A 64 4.73 1.94 3.54
C TRP A 64 5.04 3.23 4.31
N ALA A 65 5.44 3.13 5.58
CA ALA A 65 5.81 4.27 6.41
C ALA A 65 6.98 5.07 5.81
N HIS A 66 7.99 4.38 5.27
CA HIS A 66 9.12 4.99 4.58
C HIS A 66 8.67 5.79 3.34
N VAL A 67 7.88 5.17 2.45
CA VAL A 67 7.40 5.82 1.22
C VAL A 67 6.48 7.01 1.51
N THR A 68 5.67 6.90 2.56
CA THR A 68 4.68 7.92 2.94
C THR A 68 5.18 8.88 4.01
N LYS A 69 6.46 8.82 4.37
CA LYS A 69 7.14 9.66 5.37
C LYS A 69 6.41 9.72 6.71
N LYS A 70 6.03 8.56 7.25
CA LYS A 70 5.46 8.44 8.59
C LYS A 70 6.55 8.29 9.64
N ASP A 71 6.41 9.00 10.76
CA ASP A 71 7.45 9.08 11.79
C ASP A 71 7.64 7.77 12.59
N ASN A 72 6.60 6.95 12.72
CA ASN A 72 6.65 5.78 13.60
C ASN A 72 6.02 4.52 12.98
N ALA A 73 6.83 3.76 12.24
CA ALA A 73 6.41 2.50 11.63
C ALA A 73 5.92 1.46 12.65
N ILE A 74 6.47 1.44 13.87
CA ILE A 74 6.09 0.50 14.92
C ILE A 74 4.65 0.78 15.40
N LEU A 75 4.29 2.05 15.57
CA LEU A 75 2.92 2.44 15.93
C LEU A 75 1.91 1.93 14.90
N TYR A 76 2.18 2.15 13.61
CA TYR A 76 1.31 1.66 12.55
C TYR A 76 1.31 0.14 12.43
N PHE A 77 2.43 -0.52 12.73
CA PHE A 77 2.50 -1.98 12.74
C PHE A 77 1.58 -2.56 13.82
N ILE A 78 1.64 -2.03 15.04
CA ILE A 78 0.74 -2.42 16.14
C ILE A 78 -0.72 -2.15 15.75
N LEU A 79 -1.00 -0.98 15.15
CA LEU A 79 -2.34 -0.65 14.65
C LEU A 79 -2.83 -1.66 13.60
N PHE A 80 -2.00 -2.04 12.64
CA PHE A 80 -2.37 -3.00 11.60
C PHE A 80 -2.49 -4.43 12.12
N LEU A 81 -1.73 -4.78 13.15
CA LEU A 81 -1.79 -6.09 13.80
C LEU A 81 -3.10 -6.24 14.59
N LEU A 82 -3.50 -5.22 15.35
CA LEU A 82 -4.72 -5.24 16.16
C LEU A 82 -5.98 -4.90 15.35
N VAL A 83 -5.87 -4.03 14.35
CA VAL A 83 -6.99 -3.47 13.60
C VAL A 83 -6.73 -3.56 12.10
N GLY A 84 -6.57 -4.79 11.62
CA GLY A 84 -6.25 -5.08 10.20
C GLY A 84 -7.24 -4.50 9.20
N ILE A 85 -8.50 -4.26 9.59
CA ILE A 85 -9.52 -3.68 8.72
C ILE A 85 -9.21 -2.22 8.31
N ILE A 86 -8.44 -1.47 9.10
CA ILE A 86 -8.09 -0.07 8.79
C ILE A 86 -6.95 0.00 7.74
N LYS A 87 -6.16 -1.07 7.60
CA LYS A 87 -4.97 -1.09 6.75
C LYS A 87 -5.26 -0.69 5.28
N PRO A 88 -6.27 -1.26 4.58
CA PRO A 88 -6.55 -0.88 3.20
C PRO A 88 -6.88 0.59 3.04
N TYR A 89 -7.64 1.17 3.97
CA TYR A 89 -8.00 2.58 3.94
C TYR A 89 -6.75 3.47 4.01
N LEU A 90 -5.89 3.29 5.03
CA LEU A 90 -4.72 4.14 5.20
C LEU A 90 -3.71 4.00 4.06
N VAL A 91 -3.42 2.75 3.66
CA VAL A 91 -2.45 2.50 2.59
C VAL A 91 -2.96 3.02 1.25
N GLN A 92 -4.21 2.73 0.89
CA GLN A 92 -4.76 3.14 -0.40
C GLN A 92 -4.96 4.65 -0.47
N ARG A 93 -5.35 5.31 0.62
CA ARG A 93 -5.46 6.78 0.67
C ARG A 93 -4.13 7.44 0.33
N ASP A 94 -3.05 7.02 0.98
CA ASP A 94 -1.74 7.63 0.82
C ASP A 94 -1.14 7.28 -0.56
N LEU A 95 -1.31 6.05 -1.06
CA LEU A 95 -0.89 5.69 -2.43
C LEU A 95 -1.66 6.49 -3.50
N ASN A 96 -2.96 6.71 -3.31
CA ASN A 96 -3.75 7.53 -4.23
C ASN A 96 -3.30 9.00 -4.21
N GLU A 97 -2.92 9.53 -3.05
CA GLU A 97 -2.39 10.89 -2.95
C GLU A 97 -1.07 11.02 -3.71
N ILE A 98 -0.18 10.05 -3.56
CA ILE A 98 1.06 9.98 -4.33
C ILE A 98 0.75 9.95 -5.84
N ALA A 99 -0.17 9.08 -6.27
CA ALA A 99 -0.59 8.98 -7.67
C ALA A 99 -1.12 10.32 -8.24
N ARG A 100 -1.99 11.01 -7.49
CA ARG A 100 -2.51 12.35 -7.88
C ARG A 100 -1.41 13.37 -8.03
N ASN A 101 -0.47 13.40 -7.09
CA ASN A 101 0.62 14.38 -7.09
C ASN A 101 1.55 14.17 -8.30
N TYR A 102 1.85 12.91 -8.65
CA TYR A 102 2.59 12.59 -9.86
C TYR A 102 1.84 13.03 -11.13
N GLY A 103 0.53 12.75 -11.23
CA GLY A 103 -0.29 13.17 -12.36
C GLY A 103 -0.30 14.70 -12.55
N LYS A 104 -0.48 15.45 -11.46
CA LYS A 104 -0.43 16.92 -11.47
C LYS A 104 0.92 17.46 -11.94
N GLN A 105 2.03 16.90 -11.44
CA GLN A 105 3.39 17.32 -11.84
C GLN A 105 3.65 17.09 -13.32
N GLN A 106 3.16 15.97 -13.88
CA GLN A 106 3.29 15.70 -15.31
C GLN A 106 2.51 16.70 -16.17
N MET A 107 1.28 17.03 -15.77
CA MET A 107 0.47 18.05 -16.45
C MET A 107 1.13 19.44 -16.39
N MET A 108 1.66 19.84 -15.23
CA MET A 108 2.39 21.11 -15.07
C MET A 108 3.65 21.15 -15.97
N ARG A 109 4.40 20.04 -16.05
CA ARG A 109 5.57 19.92 -16.94
C ARG A 109 5.23 20.01 -18.42
N GLN A 110 4.07 19.49 -18.82
CA GLN A 110 3.63 19.52 -20.23
C GLN A 110 2.97 20.85 -20.63
N GLY A 111 2.49 21.64 -19.66
CA GLY A 111 1.88 22.96 -19.90
C GLY A 111 2.85 24.15 -19.87
N MET A 112 4.14 23.94 -19.62
CA MET A 112 5.14 25.00 -19.74
C MET A 112 5.53 25.17 -21.22
N PRO A 113 5.39 26.37 -21.83
CA PRO A 113 6.05 26.64 -23.10
C PRO A 113 7.56 26.45 -22.92
N GLN A 114 8.20 25.76 -23.86
CA GLN A 114 9.66 25.57 -23.89
C GLN A 114 10.37 26.90 -24.13
#